data_AF-A0A3P7IPD4-F1
#
_entry.id   AF-A0A3P7IPD4-F1
#
_cell.length_a   1.000
_cell.length_b   1.000
_cell.length_c   1.000
_cell.angle_alpha   90.00
_cell.angle_beta   90.00
_cell.angle_gamma   90.00
#
_symmetry.space_group_name_H-M   'P 1'
#
loop_
_entity.id
_entity.type
_entity.pdbx_description
1 polymer ?
#
loop_
_entity_poly.entity_id
_entity_poly.type
_entity_poly.pdbx_seq_one_letter_code
_entity_poly.pdbx_strand_id
1 'polypeptide(L)'
;MGDSRLNHLGSVLESKNSTLRKEAAIAFGKYCLSDSKVAEVLLKYICSPSWDARVAAADALHALLRNMGTFSGKIEDVPVAASLREINATYVLKTFKPLLR
;
A
#
# COMPACT_ATOMS: atom_id res chain seq x y z
N MET A 1 -17.44 3.16 16.72
CA MET A 1 -17.00 4.58 16.62
C MET A 1 -15.63 4.75 15.96
N GLY A 2 -14.69 3.79 16.07
CA GLY A 2 -13.36 3.87 15.43
C GLY A 2 -13.38 3.85 13.89
N ASP A 3 -14.27 3.05 13.29
CA ASP A 3 -14.31 2.83 11.83
C ASP A 3 -14.63 4.11 11.04
N SER A 4 -15.48 4.99 11.60
CA SER A 4 -15.84 6.26 10.98
C SER A 4 -14.65 7.22 10.88
N ARG A 5 -13.78 7.24 11.90
CA ARG A 5 -12.62 8.13 11.95
C ARG A 5 -11.54 7.72 10.95
N LEU A 6 -11.29 6.42 10.84
CA LEU A 6 -10.33 5.87 9.88
C LEU A 6 -10.82 6.05 8.44
N ASN A 7 -12.10 5.81 8.17
CA ASN A 7 -12.69 6.08 6.86
C ASN A 7 -12.62 7.57 6.48
N HIS A 8 -12.90 8.45 7.45
CA HIS A 8 -12.75 9.90 7.24
C HIS A 8 -11.30 10.28 6.96
N LEU A 9 -10.34 9.77 7.73
CA LEU A 9 -8.92 9.99 7.49
C LEU A 9 -8.50 9.51 6.08
N GLY A 10 -8.99 8.34 5.66
CA GLY A 10 -8.82 7.84 4.31
C GLY A 10 -9.35 8.79 3.25
N SER A 11 -10.55 9.37 3.45
CA SER A 11 -11.09 10.35 2.48
C SER A 11 -10.24 11.60 2.33
N VAL A 12 -9.46 11.98 3.35
CA VAL A 12 -8.58 13.15 3.27
C VAL A 12 -7.39 12.89 2.32
N LEU A 13 -7.04 11.63 2.05
CA LEU A 13 -6.05 11.28 1.01
C LEU A 13 -6.50 11.71 -0.40
N GLU A 14 -7.81 11.92 -0.62
CA GLU A 14 -8.35 12.48 -1.88
C GLU A 14 -8.58 13.99 -1.84
N SER A 15 -8.19 14.66 -0.75
CA SER A 15 -8.36 16.10 -0.61
C SER A 15 -7.66 16.83 -1.76
N LYS A 16 -8.29 17.89 -2.28
CA LYS A 16 -7.66 18.80 -3.26
C LYS A 16 -6.46 19.55 -2.66
N ASN A 17 -6.44 19.72 -1.35
CA ASN A 17 -5.35 20.37 -0.64
C ASN A 17 -4.21 19.37 -0.37
N SER A 18 -3.04 19.61 -0.97
CA SER A 18 -1.86 18.75 -0.84
C SER A 18 -1.33 18.67 0.59
N THR A 19 -1.41 19.75 1.37
CA THR A 19 -1.04 19.75 2.78
C THR A 19 -1.94 18.80 3.57
N LEU A 20 -3.26 18.83 3.34
CA LEU A 20 -4.18 17.91 4.02
C LEU A 20 -3.88 16.45 3.68
N ARG A 21 -3.56 16.13 2.42
CA ARG A 21 -3.17 14.77 2.02
C ARG A 21 -1.92 14.31 2.76
N LYS A 22 -0.91 15.17 2.87
CA LYS A 22 0.35 14.88 3.58
C LYS A 22 0.12 14.65 5.07
N GLU A 23 -0.66 15.52 5.72
CA GLU A 23 -1.00 15.35 7.14
C GLU A 23 -1.81 14.08 7.39
N ALA A 24 -2.72 13.73 6.48
CA ALA A 24 -3.45 12.47 6.57
C ALA A 24 -2.51 11.26 6.46
N ALA A 25 -1.56 11.28 5.51
CA ALA A 25 -0.55 10.24 5.35
C ALA A 25 0.31 10.07 6.61
N ILE A 26 0.76 11.17 7.23
CA ILE A 26 1.51 11.13 8.49
C ILE A 26 0.65 10.53 9.62
N ALA A 27 -0.63 10.90 9.69
CA ALA A 27 -1.55 10.37 10.70
C ALA A 27 -1.80 8.86 10.56
N PHE A 28 -1.81 8.32 9.33
CA PHE A 28 -1.83 6.88 9.09
C PHE A 28 -0.65 6.14 9.72
N GLY A 29 0.49 6.81 9.90
CA GLY A 29 1.65 6.28 10.62
C GLY A 29 1.37 5.85 12.06
N LYS A 30 0.27 6.30 12.67
CA LYS A 30 -0.10 5.92 14.05
C LYS A 30 -0.90 4.62 14.13
N TYR A 31 -1.25 4.03 12.98
CA TYR A 31 -2.00 2.79 12.89
C TYR A 31 -1.09 1.58 12.66
N CYS A 32 -1.64 0.38 12.77
CA CYS A 32 -0.92 -0.88 12.58
C CYS A 32 -1.50 -1.64 11.38
N LEU A 33 -0.64 -2.23 10.54
CA LEU A 33 -1.09 -2.99 9.36
C LEU A 33 -1.80 -4.29 9.74
N SER A 34 -1.57 -4.81 10.95
CA SER A 34 -2.28 -5.97 11.48
C SER A 34 -3.77 -5.72 11.67
N ASP A 35 -4.21 -4.46 11.70
CA ASP A 35 -5.62 -4.10 11.65
C ASP A 35 -6.13 -4.20 10.19
N SER A 36 -6.99 -5.19 9.94
CA SER A 36 -7.55 -5.45 8.62
C SER A 36 -8.30 -4.24 8.06
N LYS A 37 -8.88 -3.39 8.91
CA LYS A 37 -9.61 -2.21 8.45
C LYS A 37 -8.66 -1.14 7.92
N VAL A 38 -7.48 -0.99 8.52
CA VAL A 38 -6.43 -0.09 8.04
C VAL A 38 -5.94 -0.52 6.66
N ALA A 39 -5.71 -1.82 6.48
CA ALA A 39 -5.33 -2.39 5.18
C ALA A 39 -6.43 -2.17 4.12
N GLU A 40 -7.69 -2.42 4.46
CA GLU A 40 -8.84 -2.22 3.57
C GLU A 40 -8.95 -0.75 3.11
N VAL A 41 -8.86 0.19 4.06
CA VAL A 41 -8.94 1.63 3.77
C VAL A 41 -7.78 2.08 2.90
N LEU A 42 -6.53 1.71 3.22
CA LEU A 42 -5.38 2.09 2.40
C LEU A 42 -5.46 1.49 1.00
N LEU A 43 -5.87 0.21 0.86
CA LEU A 43 -5.98 -0.45 -0.44
C LEU A 43 -6.98 0.27 -1.36
N LYS A 44 -8.10 0.74 -0.80
CA LYS A 44 -9.08 1.55 -1.54
C LYS A 44 -8.42 2.77 -2.20
N TYR A 45 -7.57 3.49 -1.47
CA TYR A 45 -6.94 4.73 -1.98
C TYR A 45 -5.69 4.47 -2.83
N ILE A 46 -4.98 3.36 -2.61
CA ILE A 46 -3.92 2.88 -3.53
C ILE A 46 -4.48 2.55 -4.91
N CYS A 47 -5.71 2.03 -4.97
CA CYS A 47 -6.44 1.76 -6.21
C CYS A 47 -7.29 2.94 -6.71
N SER A 48 -7.15 4.13 -6.11
CA SER A 48 -7.95 5.31 -6.50
C SER A 48 -7.65 5.71 -7.95
N PRO A 49 -8.65 6.18 -8.73
CA PRO A 49 -8.41 6.77 -10.05
C PRO A 49 -7.55 8.05 -9.97
N SER A 50 -7.60 8.77 -8.85
CA SER A 50 -6.82 9.99 -8.63
C SER A 50 -5.34 9.68 -8.43
N TRP A 51 -4.47 10.29 -9.26
CA TRP A 51 -3.02 10.17 -9.11
C TRP A 51 -2.55 10.64 -7.73
N ASP A 52 -3.02 11.81 -7.32
CA ASP A 52 -2.68 12.43 -6.03
C ASP A 52 -3.07 11.56 -4.84
N ALA A 53 -4.21 10.88 -4.94
CA ALA A 53 -4.69 9.98 -3.89
C ALA A 53 -3.82 8.73 -3.77
N ARG A 54 -3.41 8.15 -4.91
CA ARG A 54 -2.50 7.01 -4.91
C ARG A 54 -1.15 7.35 -4.30
N VAL A 55 -0.60 8.53 -4.63
CA VAL A 55 0.65 9.02 -4.03
C VAL A 55 0.48 9.20 -2.52
N ALA A 56 -0.57 9.88 -2.07
CA ALA A 56 -0.83 10.08 -0.64
C ALA A 56 -1.06 8.77 0.12
N ALA A 57 -1.72 7.78 -0.49
CA ALA A 57 -1.91 6.46 0.09
C ALA A 57 -0.59 5.67 0.18
N ALA A 58 0.31 5.81 -0.80
CA ALA A 58 1.64 5.23 -0.74
C ALA A 58 2.50 5.88 0.35
N ASP A 59 2.42 7.21 0.51
CA ASP A 59 3.07 7.93 1.61
C ASP A 59 2.52 7.50 2.98
N ALA A 60 1.21 7.27 3.07
CA ALA A 60 0.55 6.77 4.26
C ALA A 60 1.03 5.36 4.63
N LEU A 61 1.15 4.46 3.64
CA LEU A 61 1.71 3.13 3.81
C LEU A 61 3.17 3.20 4.26
N HIS A 62 3.98 4.09 3.67
CA HIS A 62 5.36 4.31 4.08
C HIS A 62 5.45 4.79 5.54
N ALA A 63 4.64 5.77 5.94
CA ALA A 63 4.60 6.26 7.31
C ALA A 63 4.20 5.17 8.32
N LEU A 64 3.23 4.33 7.95
CA LEU A 64 2.81 3.17 8.74
C LEU A 64 3.95 2.17 8.90
N LEU A 65 4.58 1.76 7.80
CA LEU A 65 5.67 0.78 7.83
C LEU A 65 6.88 1.26 8.63
N ARG A 66 7.21 2.55 8.57
CA ARG A 66 8.31 3.13 9.36
C ARG A 66 8.09 3.08 10.87
N ASN A 67 6.82 3.13 11.29
CA ASN A 67 6.45 3.07 12.70
C ASN A 67 6.17 1.64 13.17
N MET A 68 6.12 0.67 12.25
CA MET A 68 6.12 -0.74 12.62
C MET A 68 7.51 -1.13 13.12
N GLY A 69 7.54 -1.83 14.25
CA GLY A 69 8.78 -2.45 14.73
C GLY A 69 9.32 -3.48 13.74
N THR A 70 10.57 -3.89 13.93
CA THR A 70 11.16 -4.98 13.15
C THR A 70 10.30 -6.23 13.26
N PHE A 71 9.90 -6.80 12.12
CA PHE A 71 9.19 -8.07 12.09
C PHE A 71 10.05 -9.15 12.75
N SER A 72 9.61 -9.66 13.90
CA SER A 72 10.30 -10.69 14.68
C SER A 72 9.82 -12.11 14.36
N GLY A 73 8.89 -12.25 13.42
CA GLY A 73 8.38 -13.55 12.97
C GLY A 73 9.41 -14.32 12.15
N LYS A 74 9.20 -15.63 12.04
CA LYS A 74 9.96 -16.46 11.09
C LYS A 74 9.59 -16.02 9.67
N ILE A 75 10.58 -15.59 8.89
CA ILE A 75 10.42 -15.41 7.45
C ILE A 75 10.38 -16.82 6.86
N GLU A 76 9.23 -17.23 6.34
CA GLU A 76 9.12 -18.50 5.62
C GLU A 76 9.97 -18.42 4.36
N ASP A 77 10.89 -19.38 4.21
CA ASP A 77 11.72 -19.46 3.01
C ASP A 77 10.87 -20.01 1.87
N VAL A 78 10.29 -19.10 1.08
CA VAL A 78 9.48 -19.48 -0.06
C VAL A 78 10.43 -19.86 -1.20
N PRO A 79 10.27 -21.04 -1.84
CA PRO A 79 11.16 -21.50 -2.92
C PRO A 79 11.15 -20.62 -4.18
N VAL A 80 10.38 -19.53 -4.18
CA VAL A 80 10.39 -18.47 -5.21
C VAL A 80 11.81 -18.02 -5.54
N ALA A 81 12.74 -17.96 -4.57
CA ALA A 81 14.12 -17.55 -4.83
C ALA A 81 14.85 -18.46 -5.86
N ALA A 82 14.55 -19.76 -5.87
CA ALA A 82 15.07 -20.68 -6.89
C ALA A 82 14.39 -20.44 -8.24
N SER A 83 13.06 -20.30 -8.26
CA SER A 83 12.29 -20.01 -9.48
C SER A 83 12.64 -18.68 -10.13
N LEU A 84 13.07 -17.67 -9.36
CA LEU A 84 13.56 -16.40 -9.89
C LEU A 84 14.81 -16.57 -10.76
N ARG A 85 15.68 -17.55 -10.42
CA ARG A 85 16.89 -17.86 -11.21
C ARG A 85 16.56 -18.52 -12.55
N GLU A 86 15.41 -19.16 -12.63
CA GLU A 86 14.91 -19.87 -13.81
C GLU A 86 14.06 -18.97 -14.73
N ILE A 87 13.89 -17.68 -14.41
CA ILE A 87 13.12 -16.75 -15.25
C ILE A 87 13.75 -16.66 -16.64
N ASN A 88 12.96 -16.99 -17.65
CA ASN A 88 13.32 -16.86 -19.06
C ASN A 88 12.59 -15.67 -19.70
N ALA A 89 13.31 -14.58 -19.96
CA ALA A 89 12.75 -13.37 -20.55
C ALA A 89 12.06 -13.61 -21.90
N THR A 90 12.63 -14.46 -22.77
CA THR A 90 12.05 -14.80 -24.08
C THR A 90 10.72 -15.50 -23.94
N TYR A 91 10.61 -16.42 -22.97
CA TYR A 91 9.35 -17.11 -22.68
C TYR A 91 8.30 -16.14 -22.13
N VAL A 92 8.68 -15.27 -21.19
CA VAL A 92 7.77 -14.25 -20.63
C VAL A 92 7.26 -13.33 -21.74
N LEU A 93 8.14 -12.80 -22.59
CA LEU A 93 7.74 -11.92 -23.70
C LEU A 93 6.81 -12.61 -24.73
N LYS A 94 6.87 -13.93 -24.87
CA LYS A 94 5.99 -14.68 -25.77
C LYS A 94 4.63 -15.04 -25.15
N THR A 95 4.55 -15.10 -23.82
CA THR A 95 3.38 -15.65 -23.10
C THR A 95 2.67 -14.65 -22.19
N PHE A 96 3.22 -13.45 -22.00
CA PHE A 96 2.62 -12.45 -21.12
C PHE A 96 1.24 -11.98 -21.61
N LYS A 97 0.41 -11.56 -20.66
CA LYS A 97 -0.80 -10.78 -20.92
C LYS A 97 -0.42 -9.29 -20.90
N PRO A 98 -0.61 -8.54 -21.99
CA PRO A 98 -0.26 -7.12 -22.02
C PRO A 98 -0.96 -6.31 -20.92
N LEU A 99 -0.20 -5.50 -20.19
CA LEU A 99 -0.69 -4.64 -19.11
C LEU A 99 -1.11 -3.25 -19.66
N LEU A 100 -1.93 -3.27 -20.71
CA LEU A 100 -2.49 -2.05 -21.29
C LEU A 100 -3.71 -1.61 -20.47
N ARG A 101 -3.99 -0.30 -20.48
CA ARG A 101 -5.20 0.29 -19.90
C ARG A 101 -6.41 0.10 -20.80
#